data_AF-A0AAD7D1L1-F1
#
_entry.id   AF-A0AAD7D1L1-F1
#
_cell.length_a   1.000
_cell.length_b   1.000
_cell.length_c   1.000
_cell.angle_alpha   90.00
_cell.angle_beta   90.00
_cell.angle_gamma   90.00
#
_symmetry.space_group_name_H-M   'P 1'
#
loop_
_entity.id
_entity.type
_entity.pdbx_description
1 polymer ?
#
loop_
_entity_poly.entity_id
_entity_poly.type
_entity_poly.pdbx_seq_one_letter_code
_entity_poly.pdbx_strand_id
1 'polypeptide(L)'
;MQLAQIETLETEGDRAHDRIEQLIRKIHQIHPRLQQRLAFAVTKFPRNMATRNSANNDLLAMTIEASLVKVSLVRGQTHNTLYDYRFSKNPEFNMKRALVAAHAKLKEDERKMEEEEGALDRELADYQKLLDIVDGGGNVSFRQIIADSARVEKETEECRRDLRRLGWTGEN
;
A
#
# COMPACT_ATOMS: atom_id res chain seq x y z
N MET A 1 84.75 -37.19 -40.81
CA MET A 1 84.07 -36.37 -39.78
C MET A 1 82.64 -36.02 -40.17
N GLN A 2 82.33 -35.73 -41.44
CA GLN A 2 80.98 -35.37 -41.89
C GLN A 2 79.97 -36.55 -41.91
N LEU A 3 80.40 -37.78 -42.21
CA LEU A 3 79.50 -38.95 -42.24
C LEU A 3 78.91 -39.31 -40.87
N ALA A 4 79.72 -39.24 -39.81
CA ALA A 4 79.24 -39.49 -38.44
C ALA A 4 78.24 -38.42 -37.96
N GLN A 5 78.36 -37.18 -38.44
CA GLN A 5 77.40 -36.11 -38.13
C GLN A 5 76.05 -36.32 -38.85
N ILE A 6 76.08 -36.83 -40.08
CA ILE A 6 74.87 -37.16 -40.84
C ILE A 6 74.11 -38.31 -40.15
N GLU A 7 74.82 -39.36 -39.73
CA GLU A 7 74.24 -40.51 -39.05
C GLU A 7 73.64 -40.14 -37.68
N THR A 8 74.27 -39.22 -36.93
CA THR A 8 73.67 -38.68 -35.70
C THR A 8 72.42 -37.84 -35.96
N LEU A 9 72.38 -37.06 -37.04
CA LEU A 9 71.21 -36.25 -37.39
C LEU A 9 70.05 -37.11 -37.89
N GLU A 10 70.34 -38.20 -38.61
CA GLU A 10 69.34 -39.19 -39.04
C GLU A 10 68.70 -39.89 -37.84
N THR A 11 69.52 -40.35 -36.87
CA THR A 11 68.98 -40.99 -35.66
C THR A 11 68.22 -40.03 -34.74
N GLU A 12 68.58 -38.74 -34.71
CA GLU A 12 67.79 -37.71 -34.02
C GLU A 12 66.47 -37.40 -34.73
N GLY A 13 66.49 -37.39 -36.06
CA GLY A 13 65.29 -37.27 -36.91
C GLY A 13 64.30 -38.40 -36.67
N ASP A 14 64.77 -39.64 -36.65
CA ASP A 14 63.94 -40.83 -36.40
C ASP A 14 63.33 -40.80 -34.99
N ARG A 15 64.12 -40.41 -33.98
CA ARG A 15 63.62 -40.26 -32.60
C ARG A 15 62.55 -39.16 -32.48
N ALA A 16 62.71 -38.06 -33.19
CA ALA A 16 61.72 -37.00 -33.22
C ALA A 16 60.43 -37.46 -33.92
N HIS A 17 60.56 -38.23 -35.00
CA HIS A 17 59.44 -38.80 -35.73
C HIS A 17 58.63 -39.79 -34.87
N ASP A 18 59.31 -40.73 -34.22
CA ASP A 18 58.69 -41.69 -33.29
C ASP A 18 57.96 -40.99 -32.15
N ARG A 19 58.54 -39.92 -31.62
CA ARG A 19 57.94 -39.14 -30.53
C ARG A 19 56.68 -38.40 -30.99
N ILE A 20 56.68 -37.85 -32.20
CA ILE A 20 55.50 -37.22 -32.81
C ILE A 20 54.41 -38.26 -33.06
N GLU A 21 54.76 -39.44 -33.58
CA GLU A 21 53.79 -40.51 -33.83
C GLU A 21 53.16 -41.02 -32.52
N GLN A 22 53.94 -41.17 -31.46
CA GLN A 22 53.43 -41.51 -30.13
C GLN A 22 52.49 -40.43 -29.57
N LEU A 23 52.81 -39.15 -29.77
CA LEU A 23 51.94 -38.05 -29.35
C LEU A 23 50.64 -38.02 -30.17
N ILE A 24 50.72 -38.23 -31.48
CA ILE A 24 49.54 -38.34 -32.37
C ILE A 24 48.66 -39.52 -31.93
N ARG A 25 49.25 -40.69 -31.62
CA ARG A 25 48.50 -41.86 -31.12
C ARG A 25 47.84 -41.58 -29.76
N LYS A 26 48.54 -40.89 -28.84
CA LYS A 26 47.98 -40.49 -27.54
C LYS A 26 46.82 -39.51 -27.70
N ILE A 27 46.95 -38.50 -28.55
CA ILE A 27 45.88 -37.54 -28.86
C ILE A 27 44.67 -38.27 -29.45
N HIS A 28 44.89 -39.15 -30.44
CA HIS A 28 43.83 -39.94 -31.06
C HIS A 28 43.13 -40.90 -30.07
N GLN A 29 43.78 -41.34 -29.00
CA GLN A 29 43.14 -42.16 -27.96
C GLN A 29 42.40 -41.33 -26.90
N ILE A 30 42.91 -40.15 -26.54
CA ILE A 30 42.32 -39.28 -25.53
C ILE A 30 41.01 -38.66 -26.04
N HIS A 31 40.98 -38.23 -27.30
CA HIS A 31 39.84 -37.54 -27.89
C HIS A 31 38.52 -38.36 -27.86
N PRO A 32 38.48 -39.63 -28.31
CA PRO A 32 37.26 -40.43 -28.26
C PRO A 32 36.86 -40.79 -26.83
N ARG A 33 37.83 -41.02 -25.92
CA ARG A 33 37.55 -41.27 -24.50
C ARG A 33 36.92 -40.05 -23.81
N LEU A 34 37.41 -38.86 -24.10
CA LEU A 34 36.85 -37.62 -23.58
C LEU A 34 35.43 -37.39 -24.13
N GLN A 35 35.25 -37.58 -25.44
CA GLN A 35 33.95 -37.45 -26.09
C GLN A 35 32.93 -38.47 -25.55
N GLN A 36 33.35 -39.70 -25.29
CA GLN A 36 32.51 -40.74 -24.70
C GLN A 36 32.15 -40.43 -23.24
N ARG A 37 33.09 -39.89 -22.45
CA ARG A 37 32.81 -39.42 -21.07
C ARG A 37 31.88 -38.21 -21.06
N LEU A 38 32.05 -37.29 -22.00
CA LEU A 38 31.18 -36.12 -22.14
C LEU A 38 29.77 -36.55 -22.56
N ALA A 39 29.63 -37.42 -23.57
CA ALA A 39 28.35 -37.98 -23.98
C ALA A 39 27.66 -38.74 -22.84
N PHE A 40 28.43 -39.50 -22.05
CA PHE A 40 27.91 -40.17 -20.86
C PHE A 40 27.47 -39.19 -19.76
N ALA A 41 28.25 -38.13 -19.51
CA ALA A 41 27.87 -37.10 -18.55
C ALA A 41 26.62 -36.34 -19.01
N VAL A 42 26.58 -35.89 -20.27
CA VAL A 42 25.44 -35.16 -20.86
C VAL A 42 24.19 -36.02 -20.95
N THR A 43 24.30 -37.34 -21.09
CA THR A 43 23.11 -38.23 -21.10
C THR A 43 22.64 -38.58 -19.69
N LYS A 44 23.56 -38.80 -18.74
CA LYS A 44 23.24 -39.28 -17.39
C LYS A 44 22.88 -38.16 -16.41
N PHE A 45 23.58 -37.02 -16.45
CA PHE A 45 23.40 -35.93 -15.49
C PHE A 45 22.02 -35.25 -15.60
N PRO A 46 21.51 -34.92 -16.80
CA PRO A 46 20.20 -34.31 -16.94
C PRO A 46 19.06 -35.24 -16.55
N ARG A 47 19.18 -36.55 -16.78
CA ARG A 47 18.14 -37.52 -16.42
C ARG A 47 17.95 -37.61 -14.91
N ASN A 48 19.04 -37.66 -14.15
CA ASN A 48 18.98 -37.70 -12.68
C ASN A 48 18.52 -36.38 -12.08
N MET A 49 18.85 -35.26 -12.71
CA MET A 49 18.35 -33.94 -12.31
C MET A 49 16.85 -33.79 -12.62
N ALA A 50 16.39 -34.27 -13.77
CA ALA A 50 14.99 -34.17 -14.17
C ALA A 50 14.08 -34.99 -13.24
N THR A 51 14.46 -36.23 -12.89
CA THR A 51 13.69 -37.05 -11.94
C THR A 51 13.65 -36.44 -10.55
N ARG A 52 14.79 -35.92 -10.06
CA ARG A 52 14.87 -35.22 -8.78
C ARG A 52 14.02 -33.94 -8.77
N ASN A 53 14.08 -33.15 -9.83
CA ASN A 53 13.30 -31.92 -9.95
C ASN A 53 11.80 -32.23 -10.02
N SER A 54 11.39 -33.29 -10.73
CA SER A 54 10.00 -33.75 -10.74
C SER A 54 9.53 -34.12 -9.34
N ALA A 55 10.28 -34.97 -8.62
CA ALA A 55 9.91 -35.38 -7.27
C ALA A 55 9.85 -34.19 -6.28
N ASN A 56 10.77 -33.23 -6.41
CA ASN A 56 10.74 -31.99 -5.62
C ASN A 56 9.53 -31.13 -5.95
N ASN A 57 9.20 -30.99 -7.25
CA ASN A 57 8.03 -30.24 -7.68
C ASN A 57 6.74 -30.89 -7.20
N ASP A 58 6.65 -32.22 -7.24
CA ASP A 58 5.51 -33.00 -6.74
C ASP A 58 5.37 -32.81 -5.22
N LEU A 59 6.47 -32.86 -4.47
CA LEU A 59 6.48 -32.60 -3.04
C LEU A 59 6.02 -31.16 -2.71
N LEU A 60 6.51 -30.17 -3.46
CA LEU A 60 6.10 -28.78 -3.30
C LEU A 60 4.63 -28.59 -3.62
N ALA A 61 4.14 -29.17 -4.72
CA ALA A 61 2.73 -29.14 -5.10
C ALA A 61 1.87 -29.76 -4.01
N MET A 62 2.21 -30.96 -3.52
CA MET A 62 1.49 -31.60 -2.39
C MET A 62 1.50 -30.73 -1.13
N THR A 63 2.62 -30.06 -0.84
CA THR A 63 2.73 -29.18 0.34
C THR A 63 1.83 -27.96 0.20
N ILE A 64 1.79 -27.36 -0.99
CA ILE A 64 0.91 -26.23 -1.30
C ILE A 64 -0.55 -26.68 -1.18
N GLU A 65 -0.94 -27.78 -1.81
CA GLU A 65 -2.31 -28.31 -1.71
C GLU A 65 -2.71 -28.62 -0.26
N ALA A 66 -1.83 -29.27 0.50
CA ALA A 66 -2.07 -29.53 1.92
C ALA A 66 -2.23 -28.24 2.74
N SER A 67 -1.44 -27.20 2.42
CA SER A 67 -1.58 -25.89 3.06
C SER A 67 -2.89 -25.20 2.69
N LEU A 68 -3.33 -25.28 1.43
CA LEU A 68 -4.60 -24.73 0.95
C LEU A 68 -5.79 -25.42 1.60
N VAL A 69 -5.73 -26.74 1.75
CA VAL A 69 -6.75 -27.52 2.48
C VAL A 69 -6.81 -27.08 3.95
N LYS A 70 -5.66 -26.90 4.61
CA LYS A 70 -5.61 -26.41 6.00
C LYS A 70 -6.21 -25.01 6.14
N VAL A 71 -5.86 -24.08 5.25
CA VAL A 71 -6.40 -22.72 5.27
C VAL A 71 -7.92 -22.74 5.02
N SER A 72 -8.39 -23.56 4.09
CA SER A 72 -9.81 -23.72 3.79
C SER A 72 -10.57 -24.28 5.00
N LEU A 73 -9.98 -25.24 5.71
CA LEU A 73 -10.54 -25.81 6.94
C LEU A 73 -10.63 -24.76 8.05
N VAL A 74 -9.55 -24.01 8.31
CA VAL A 74 -9.55 -22.93 9.32
C VAL A 74 -10.57 -21.85 8.96
N ARG A 75 -10.68 -21.49 7.68
CA ARG A 75 -11.71 -20.56 7.19
C ARG A 75 -13.12 -21.09 7.44
N GLY A 76 -13.38 -22.37 7.17
CA GLY A 76 -14.68 -23.00 7.46
C GLY A 76 -15.00 -23.02 8.96
N GLN A 77 -14.04 -23.41 9.80
CA GLN A 77 -14.20 -23.44 11.25
C GLN A 77 -14.44 -22.06 11.84
N THR A 78 -13.68 -21.05 11.40
CA THR A 78 -13.86 -19.66 11.84
C THR A 78 -15.18 -19.09 11.35
N HIS A 79 -15.58 -19.38 10.11
CA HIS A 79 -16.89 -18.97 9.60
C HIS A 79 -18.02 -19.57 10.45
N ASN A 80 -17.96 -20.87 10.73
CA ASN A 80 -18.95 -21.54 11.57
C ASN A 80 -18.94 -21.00 13.02
N THR A 81 -17.75 -20.74 13.58
CA THR A 81 -17.61 -20.21 14.95
C THR A 81 -17.99 -18.74 15.08
N LEU A 82 -17.87 -17.95 14.01
CA LEU A 82 -18.24 -16.53 14.06
C LEU A 82 -19.69 -16.31 13.66
N TYR A 83 -20.17 -16.96 12.60
CA TYR A 83 -21.48 -16.68 12.02
C TYR A 83 -22.55 -17.70 12.41
N ASP A 84 -22.19 -18.98 12.57
CA ASP A 84 -23.10 -20.06 12.97
C ASP A 84 -23.02 -20.43 14.45
N TYR A 85 -22.24 -19.70 15.25
CA TYR A 85 -22.20 -19.89 16.69
C TYR A 85 -23.53 -19.45 17.30
N ARG A 86 -24.29 -20.47 17.70
CA ARG A 86 -25.56 -20.34 18.41
C ARG A 86 -25.26 -20.32 19.90
N PHE A 87 -25.60 -19.23 20.58
CA PHE A 87 -25.53 -19.21 22.04
C PHE A 87 -26.40 -20.33 22.61
N SER A 88 -25.86 -21.15 23.52
CA SER A 88 -26.58 -22.31 24.07
C SER A 88 -27.88 -21.95 24.77
N LYS A 89 -27.99 -20.70 25.26
CA LYS A 89 -29.19 -20.17 25.90
C LYS A 89 -30.19 -19.54 24.92
N ASN A 90 -29.75 -19.13 23.72
CA ASN A 90 -30.59 -18.49 22.70
C ASN A 90 -30.02 -18.77 21.29
N PRO A 91 -30.43 -19.88 20.64
CA PRO A 91 -29.92 -20.27 19.33
C PRO A 91 -30.31 -19.32 18.19
N GLU A 92 -31.30 -18.46 18.42
CA GLU A 92 -31.79 -17.44 17.48
C GLU A 92 -30.92 -16.17 17.45
N PHE A 93 -30.00 -16.02 18.39
CA PHE A 93 -29.10 -14.87 18.50
C PHE A 93 -27.73 -15.23 17.92
N ASN A 94 -27.61 -15.10 16.60
CA ASN A 94 -26.35 -15.30 15.87
C ASN A 94 -25.68 -13.95 15.56
N MET A 95 -24.36 -13.99 15.35
CA MET A 95 -23.58 -12.79 15.00
C MET A 95 -24.08 -12.11 13.72
N LYS A 96 -24.57 -12.91 12.76
CA LYS A 96 -25.17 -12.38 11.52
C LYS A 96 -26.36 -11.45 11.82
N ARG A 97 -27.25 -11.83 12.74
CA ARG A 97 -28.40 -11.02 13.15
C ARG A 97 -27.97 -9.81 13.96
N ALA A 98 -26.95 -9.95 14.81
CA ALA A 98 -26.37 -8.82 15.53
C ALA A 98 -25.79 -7.77 14.56
N LEU A 99 -25.08 -8.20 13.52
CA LEU A 99 -24.57 -7.32 12.46
C LEU A 99 -25.68 -6.66 11.66
N VAL A 100 -26.73 -7.41 11.28
CA VAL A 100 -27.89 -6.84 10.58
C VAL A 100 -28.60 -5.80 11.44
N ALA A 101 -28.78 -6.07 12.74
CA ALA A 101 -29.40 -5.13 13.67
C ALA A 101 -28.53 -3.87 13.88
N ALA A 102 -27.22 -4.03 14.02
CA ALA A 102 -26.29 -2.91 14.14
C ALA A 102 -26.28 -2.05 12.86
N HIS A 103 -26.26 -2.67 11.68
CA HIS A 103 -26.34 -1.97 10.40
C HIS A 103 -27.66 -1.23 10.24
N ALA A 104 -28.79 -1.86 10.60
CA ALA A 104 -30.10 -1.20 10.58
C ALA A 104 -30.15 0.01 11.52
N LYS A 105 -29.53 -0.08 12.71
CA LYS A 105 -29.41 1.05 13.63
C LYS A 105 -28.56 2.18 13.04
N LEU A 106 -27.40 1.87 12.47
CA LEU A 106 -26.52 2.87 11.85
C LEU A 106 -27.21 3.59 10.67
N LYS A 107 -27.99 2.85 9.86
CA LYS A 107 -28.83 3.40 8.79
C LYS A 107 -29.87 4.40 9.30
N GLU A 108 -30.48 4.10 10.45
CA GLU A 108 -31.45 4.98 11.07
C GLU A 108 -30.78 6.23 11.67
N ASP A 109 -29.62 6.05 12.31
CA ASP A 109 -28.82 7.15 12.83
C ASP A 109 -28.32 8.07 11.68
N GLU A 110 -27.92 7.50 10.54
CA GLU A 110 -27.57 8.22 9.30
C GLU A 110 -28.74 9.10 8.82
N ARG A 111 -29.93 8.52 8.67
CA ARG A 111 -31.13 9.27 8.27
C ARG A 111 -31.45 10.41 9.23
N LYS A 112 -31.31 10.18 10.54
CA LYS A 112 -31.55 11.21 11.56
C LYS A 112 -30.55 12.36 11.45
N MET A 113 -29.28 12.05 11.19
CA MET A 113 -28.25 13.08 10.99
C MET A 113 -28.50 13.91 9.72
N GLU A 114 -28.94 13.28 8.62
CA GLU A 114 -29.31 14.01 7.40
C GLU A 114 -30.49 14.97 7.62
N GLU A 115 -31.50 14.55 8.40
CA GLU A 115 -32.63 15.40 8.77
C GLU A 115 -32.21 16.59 9.64
N GLU A 116 -31.29 16.36 10.58
CA GLU A 116 -30.71 17.40 11.44
C GLU A 116 -29.84 18.38 10.63
N GLU A 117 -28.99 17.88 9.74
CA GLU A 117 -28.16 18.70 8.83
C GLU A 117 -29.04 19.59 7.95
N GLY A 118 -30.08 19.02 7.32
CA GLY A 118 -31.01 19.79 6.50
C GLY A 118 -31.85 20.79 7.29
N ALA A 119 -32.03 20.62 8.60
CA ALA A 119 -32.65 21.63 9.47
C ALA A 119 -31.68 22.78 9.77
N LEU A 120 -30.43 22.45 10.12
CA LEU A 120 -29.38 23.43 10.38
C LEU A 120 -29.05 24.26 9.14
N ASP A 121 -29.01 23.65 7.95
CA ASP A 121 -28.81 24.38 6.70
C ASP A 121 -29.90 25.42 6.43
N ARG A 122 -31.15 25.11 6.79
CA ARG A 122 -32.25 26.07 6.70
C ARG A 122 -32.08 27.23 7.67
N GLU A 123 -31.72 26.94 8.91
CA GLU A 123 -31.42 27.98 9.91
C GLU A 123 -30.25 28.86 9.47
N LEU A 124 -29.17 28.26 8.96
CA LEU A 124 -28.02 28.98 8.41
C LEU A 124 -28.40 29.84 7.22
N ALA A 125 -29.25 29.34 6.31
CA ALA A 125 -29.75 30.14 5.20
C ALA A 125 -30.58 31.34 5.66
N ASP A 126 -31.37 31.19 6.73
CA ASP A 126 -32.15 32.30 7.29
C ASP A 126 -31.25 33.31 8.02
N TYR A 127 -30.22 32.86 8.74
CA TYR A 127 -29.20 33.76 9.29
C TYR A 127 -28.42 34.49 8.19
N GLN A 128 -28.07 33.79 7.11
CA GLN A 128 -27.40 34.42 5.97
C GLN A 128 -28.29 35.46 5.31
N LYS A 129 -29.59 35.20 5.13
CA LYS A 129 -30.54 36.23 4.64
C LYS A 129 -30.61 37.42 5.58
N LEU A 130 -30.59 37.20 6.90
CA LEU A 130 -30.61 38.30 7.87
C LEU A 130 -29.33 39.15 7.76
N LEU A 131 -28.17 38.49 7.64
CA LEU A 131 -26.90 39.17 7.38
C LEU A 131 -26.91 39.92 6.06
N ASP A 132 -27.42 39.31 4.98
CA ASP A 132 -27.56 39.96 3.68
C ASP A 132 -28.54 41.15 3.71
N ILE A 133 -29.53 41.17 4.59
CA ILE A 133 -30.39 42.36 4.80
C ILE A 133 -29.62 43.45 5.54
N VAL A 134 -28.78 43.09 6.52
CA VAL A 134 -27.93 44.04 7.26
C VAL A 134 -26.83 44.62 6.36
N ASP A 135 -26.23 43.79 5.50
CA ASP A 135 -25.12 44.16 4.62
C ASP A 135 -25.58 44.69 3.24
N GLY A 136 -26.66 44.13 2.69
CA GLY A 136 -27.25 44.46 1.39
C GLY A 136 -28.32 45.56 1.45
N GLY A 137 -28.84 45.86 2.65
CA GLY A 137 -29.65 47.05 2.95
C GLY A 137 -28.83 48.33 3.06
N GLY A 138 -27.85 48.51 2.16
CA GLY A 138 -27.03 49.72 2.07
C GLY A 138 -26.14 49.93 3.29
N ASN A 139 -24.84 49.74 3.09
CA ASN A 139 -23.68 50.18 3.90
C ASN A 139 -23.69 51.65 4.40
N VAL A 140 -24.82 52.36 4.24
CA VAL A 140 -25.07 53.73 4.66
C VAL A 140 -25.81 53.75 6.00
N SER A 141 -26.80 52.88 6.26
CA SER A 141 -27.70 53.04 7.44
C SER A 141 -27.01 52.83 8.80
N PHE A 142 -26.48 51.63 9.07
CA PHE A 142 -25.85 51.36 10.38
C PHE A 142 -24.60 52.20 10.61
N ARG A 143 -23.82 52.43 9.57
CA ARG A 143 -22.63 53.28 9.65
C ARG A 143 -22.99 54.75 9.88
N GLN A 144 -24.10 55.22 9.30
CA GLN A 144 -24.63 56.57 9.53
C GLN A 144 -25.22 56.72 10.94
N ILE A 145 -25.92 55.70 11.46
CA ILE A 145 -26.40 55.69 12.85
C ILE A 145 -25.22 55.77 13.83
N ILE A 146 -24.14 55.02 13.59
CA ILE A 146 -22.93 55.09 14.41
C ILE A 146 -22.25 56.47 14.26
N ALA A 147 -22.19 57.02 13.05
CA ALA A 147 -21.61 58.34 12.83
C ALA A 147 -22.42 59.48 13.50
N ASP A 148 -23.76 59.41 13.44
CA ASP A 148 -24.64 60.37 14.10
C ASP A 148 -24.60 60.22 15.63
N SER A 149 -24.53 58.99 16.14
CA SER A 149 -24.30 58.74 17.57
C SER A 149 -23.00 59.37 18.06
N ALA A 150 -21.89 59.15 17.33
CA ALA A 150 -20.60 59.75 17.67
C ALA A 150 -20.63 61.29 17.58
N ARG A 151 -21.41 61.86 16.64
CA ARG A 151 -21.59 63.30 16.51
C ARG A 151 -22.37 63.89 17.69
N VAL A 152 -23.49 63.26 18.08
CA VAL A 152 -24.31 63.69 19.22
C VAL A 152 -23.50 63.60 20.51
N GLU A 153 -22.72 62.55 20.73
CA GLU A 153 -21.84 62.47 21.91
C GLU A 153 -20.85 63.63 21.96
N LYS A 154 -20.22 63.95 20.84
CA LYS A 154 -19.30 65.10 20.75
C LYS A 154 -20.01 66.42 21.06
N GLU A 155 -21.18 66.66 20.45
CA GLU A 155 -21.98 67.86 20.67
C GLU A 155 -22.46 67.96 22.14
N THR A 156 -22.82 66.83 22.76
CA THR A 156 -23.21 66.80 24.18
C THR A 156 -22.04 67.06 25.11
N GLU A 157 -20.84 66.60 24.79
CA GLU A 157 -19.64 66.87 25.59
C GLU A 157 -19.16 68.32 25.43
N GLU A 158 -19.30 68.89 24.23
CA GLU A 158 -19.08 70.32 23.98
C GLU A 158 -20.10 71.17 24.75
N CYS A 159 -21.39 70.81 24.71
CA CYS A 159 -22.43 71.44 25.51
C CYS A 159 -22.16 71.32 27.02
N ARG A 160 -21.74 70.15 27.52
CA ARG A 160 -21.31 69.98 28.93
C ARG A 160 -20.11 70.86 29.27
N ARG A 161 -19.14 71.01 28.36
CA ARG A 161 -17.97 71.86 28.58
C ARG A 161 -18.37 73.35 28.61
N ASP A 162 -19.30 73.76 27.77
CA ASP A 162 -19.80 75.13 27.76
C ASP A 162 -20.73 75.43 28.95
N LEU A 163 -21.54 74.47 29.41
CA LEU A 163 -22.29 74.56 30.66
C LEU A 163 -21.36 74.69 31.88
N ARG A 164 -20.21 74.01 31.88
CA ARG A 164 -19.14 74.21 32.88
C ARG A 164 -18.56 75.63 32.81
N ARG A 165 -18.27 76.15 31.62
CA ARG A 165 -17.74 77.51 31.43
C ARG A 165 -18.72 78.61 31.82
N LEU A 166 -20.01 78.40 31.61
CA LEU A 166 -21.08 79.31 32.00
C LEU A 166 -21.41 79.22 33.51
N GLY A 167 -20.76 78.33 34.26
CA GLY A 167 -20.98 78.14 35.70
C GLY A 167 -22.30 77.45 36.03
N TRP A 168 -22.97 76.84 35.05
CA TRP A 168 -24.28 76.19 35.21
C TRP A 168 -24.19 74.78 35.79
N THR A 169 -23.08 74.09 35.56
CA THR A 169 -22.74 72.88 36.32
C THR A 169 -21.74 73.28 37.40
N GLY A 170 -22.25 73.80 38.52
CA GLY A 170 -21.47 73.96 39.73
C GLY A 170 -20.97 72.60 40.20
N GLU A 171 -19.68 72.50 40.48
CA GLU A 171 -19.11 71.35 41.19
C GLU A 171 -19.75 71.28 42.58
N ASN A 172 -20.60 70.27 42.78
CA ASN A 172 -20.70 69.57 44.06
C ASN A 172 -19.92 68.27 43.93
#